data_AF-A0A6B2LUM4-F1
#
_entry.id   AF-A0A6B2LUM4-F1
#
_cell.length_a   1.000
_cell.length_b   1.000
_cell.length_c   1.000
_cell.angle_alpha   90.00
_cell.angle_beta   90.00
_cell.angle_gamma   90.00
#
_symmetry.space_group_name_H-M   'P 1'
#
loop_
_entity.id
_entity.type
_entity.pdbx_description
1 polymer ?
#
loop_
_entity_poly.entity_id
_entity_poly.type
_entity_poly.pdbx_seq_one_letter_code
_entity_poly.pdbx_strand_id
1 'polypeptide(L)' 'MDISKDGVQLDKISQEIRILATLDNDHVLQFYECWVDYEPMKLIFITELMTSGSLRSFVQAAKAVSLKAVKDWCKQI' A
#
# COMPACT_ATOMS: atom_id res chain seq x y z
N MET A 1 4.24 -23.98 17.16
CA MET A 1 4.66 -22.98 16.16
C MET A 1 4.92 -23.77 14.88
N ASP A 2 4.06 -23.61 13.88
CA ASP A 2 3.99 -24.50 12.72
C ASP A 2 4.93 -23.97 11.62
N ILE A 3 6.18 -24.44 11.66
CA ILE A 3 7.32 -23.98 10.84
C ILE A 3 7.01 -23.99 9.34
N SER A 4 6.12 -24.89 8.91
CA SER A 4 5.69 -25.01 7.50
C SER A 4 4.87 -23.81 7.01
N LYS A 5 4.03 -23.24 7.87
CA LYS A 5 3.17 -22.08 7.54
C LYS A 5 3.96 -20.79 7.57
N ASP A 6 4.90 -20.67 8.50
CA ASP A 6 5.76 -19.49 8.65
C ASP A 6 6.66 -19.29 7.42
N GLY A 7 7.23 -20.37 6.88
CA GLY A 7 8.05 -20.32 5.65
C GLY A 7 7.26 -19.85 4.41
N VAL A 8 6.06 -20.41 4.18
CA VAL A 8 5.20 -20.00 3.06
C VAL A 8 4.77 -18.53 3.18
N GLN A 9 4.57 -18.04 4.40
CA GLN A 9 4.17 -16.66 4.65
C GLN A 9 5.33 -15.68 4.40
N LEU A 10 6.56 -16.06 4.78
CA LEU A 10 7.77 -15.30 4.47
C LEU A 10 8.05 -15.23 2.97
N ASP A 11 7.87 -16.34 2.24
CA ASP A 11 8.03 -16.36 0.78
C ASP A 11 7.04 -15.42 0.10
N LYS A 12 5.78 -15.43 0.56
CA LYS A 12 4.73 -14.54 0.04
C LYS A 12 5.06 -13.07 0.29
N ILE A 13 5.47 -12.71 1.51
CA ILE A 13 5.88 -11.34 1.85
C ILE A 13 7.08 -10.90 1.01
N SER A 14 8.05 -11.79 0.81
CA SER A 14 9.23 -11.51 -0.02
C SER A 14 8.85 -11.26 -1.48
N GLN A 15 7.89 -12.02 -2.01
CA GLN A 15 7.34 -11.79 -3.36
C GLN A 15 6.62 -10.44 -3.46
N GLU A 16 5.78 -10.10 -2.46
CA GLU A 16 5.06 -8.83 -2.42
C GLU A 16 6.03 -7.63 -2.37
N ILE A 17 7.08 -7.68 -1.54
CA ILE A 17 8.14 -6.65 -1.49
C ILE A 17 8.83 -6.49 -2.85
N ARG A 18 9.16 -7.61 -3.52
CA ARG A 18 9.79 -7.57 -4.85
C ARG A 18 8.87 -6.92 -5.89
N ILE A 19 7.56 -7.18 -5.82
CA ILE A 19 6.59 -6.53 -6.71
C ILE A 19 6.59 -5.02 -6.43
N LEU A 20 6.46 -4.62 -5.16
CA LEU A 20 6.45 -3.20 -4.77
C LEU A 20 7.71 -2.46 -5.24
N ALA A 21 8.88 -3.09 -5.13
CA ALA A 21 10.15 -2.52 -5.59
C ALA A 21 10.27 -2.35 -7.12
N THR A 22 9.38 -2.98 -7.90
CA THR A 22 9.36 -2.87 -9.38
C THR A 22 8.30 -1.90 -9.90
N LEU A 23 7.44 -1.37 -9.03
CA LEU A 23 6.37 -0.46 -9.42
C LEU A 23 6.91 0.96 -9.56
N ASP A 24 6.78 1.52 -10.76
CA ASP A 24 7.10 2.91 -11.09
C ASP A 24 5.92 3.49 -11.89
N ASN A 25 4.97 4.11 -11.18
CA ASN A 25 3.73 4.62 -11.74
C ASN A 25 3.15 5.76 -10.88
N ASP A 26 2.77 6.87 -11.51
CA ASP A 26 2.24 8.09 -10.86
C ASP A 26 0.93 7.89 -10.08
N HIS A 27 0.23 6.77 -10.25
CA HIS A 27 -1.04 6.46 -9.58
C HIS A 27 -0.94 5.33 -8.57
N VAL A 28 0.26 4.77 -8.40
CA VAL A 28 0.56 3.76 -7.38
C VAL A 28 1.47 4.39 -6.33
N LEU A 29 1.20 4.10 -5.06
CA LEU A 29 2.04 4.57 -3.96
C LEU A 29 3.50 4.13 -4.17
N GLN A 30 4.40 5.11 -4.19
CA GLN A 30 5.82 4.84 -4.37
C GLN A 30 6.41 4.17 -3.13
N PHE A 31 7.08 3.04 -3.37
CA PHE A 31 7.83 2.29 -2.36
C PHE A 31 9.32 2.64 -2.49
N TYR A 32 9.96 2.92 -1.36
CA TYR A 32 11.39 3.25 -1.32
C TYR A 32 12.23 2.11 -0.75
N GLU A 33 11.89 1.63 0.44
CA GLU A 33 12.65 0.60 1.14
C GLU A 33 11.82 -0.08 2.22
N CYS A 34 12.24 -1.27 2.66
CA CYS A 34 11.68 -1.93 3.84
C CYS A 34 12.78 -2.63 4.64
N TRP A 35 12.57 -2.77 5.95
CA TRP A 35 13.44 -3.57 6.81
C TRP A 35 12.64 -4.19 7.96
N VAL A 36 13.22 -5.20 8.59
CA VAL A 36 12.66 -5.78 9.82
C VAL A 36 13.30 -5.07 11.01
N ASP A 37 12.46 -4.49 11.85
CA ASP A 37 12.83 -4.19 13.23
C ASP A 37 12.67 -5.48 14.04
N TYR A 38 13.72 -5.89 14.73
CA TYR A 38 13.72 -7.12 15.52
C TYR A 38 13.18 -6.89 16.94
N GLU A 39 13.13 -5.64 17.42
CA GLU A 39 12.67 -5.25 18.76
C GLU A 39 11.86 -3.95 18.73
N PRO A 40 10.55 -3.98 18.41
CA PRO A 40 9.68 -5.16 18.27
C PRO A 40 9.74 -5.81 16.88
N MET A 41 9.55 -7.14 16.81
CA MET A 41 9.48 -7.92 15.56
C MET A 41 8.40 -7.39 14.59
N LYS A 42 8.78 -6.44 13.74
CA LYS A 42 7.90 -5.72 12.80
C LYS A 42 8.60 -5.49 11.47
N LEU A 43 7.85 -5.64 10.39
CA LEU A 43 8.27 -5.19 9.07
C LEU A 43 7.89 -3.73 8.88
N ILE A 44 8.89 -2.88 8.61
CA ILE A 44 8.74 -1.44 8.40
C ILE A 44 8.85 -1.15 6.90
N PHE A 45 7.95 -0.30 6.39
CA PHE A 45 7.95 0.16 5.00
C PHE A 45 8.18 1.67 4.96
N ILE A 46 9.06 2.10 4.06
CA ILE A 46 9.29 3.51 3.71
C ILE A 46 8.65 3.78 2.36
N THR A 47 7.73 4.73 2.36
CA THR A 47 6.82 5.01 1.24
C THR A 47 6.58 6.49 1.10
N GLU A 48 5.98 6.90 -0.02
CA GLU A 48 5.51 8.26 -0.21
C GLU A 48 4.45 8.65 0.84
N LEU A 49 4.56 9.88 1.36
CA LEU A 49 3.57 10.42 2.27
C LEU A 49 2.36 10.99 1.51
N MET A 50 1.21 10.34 1.65
CA MET A 50 -0.06 10.80 1.09
C MET A 50 -0.75 11.82 2.01
N THR A 51 -0.61 13.11 1.71
CA THR A 51 -1.16 14.21 2.54
C THR A 51 -2.68 14.36 2.42
N SER A 52 -3.28 13.92 1.32
CA SER A 52 -4.70 14.11 1.02
C SER A 52 -5.64 13.07 1.66
N GLY A 53 -5.09 12.06 2.33
CA GLY A 53 -5.87 10.98 2.93
C GLY A 53 -6.47 10.01 1.89
N SER A 54 -7.45 9.22 2.32
CA SER A 54 -8.04 8.16 1.49
C SER A 54 -9.32 8.61 0.77
N LEU A 55 -9.64 7.98 -0.37
CA LEU A 55 -10.93 8.16 -1.04
C LEU A 55 -12.12 7.86 -0.11
N ARG A 56 -11.98 6.89 0.80
CA ARG A 56 -13.00 6.58 1.82
C ARG A 56 -13.24 7.78 2.73
N SER A 57 -12.18 8.37 3.27
CA SER A 57 -12.27 9.55 4.14
C SER A 57 -12.89 10.74 3.40
N PHE A 58 -12.51 10.93 2.13
CA PHE A 58 -13.09 11.97 1.29
C PHE A 58 -14.61 11.77 1.08
N VAL A 59 -15.04 10.57 0.70
CA VAL A 59 -16.46 10.24 0.50
C VAL A 59 -17.27 10.43 1.78
N GLN A 60 -16.72 10.04 2.93
CA GLN A 60 -17.39 10.21 4.23
C GLN A 60 -17.53 11.68 4.65
N ALA A 61 -16.55 12.53 4.33
CA ALA A 61 -16.59 13.95 4.66
C ALA A 61 -17.47 14.77 3.68
N ALA A 62 -17.63 14.30 2.45
CA ALA A 62 -18.40 15.00 1.43
C ALA A 62 -19.91 14.78 1.59
N LYS A 63 -20.71 15.84 1.40
CA LYS A 63 -22.19 15.71 1.32
C LYS A 63 -22.64 14.93 0.08
N ALA A 64 -21.92 15.07 -1.02
CA ALA A 64 -22.10 14.35 -2.27
C ALA A 64 -20.81 14.37 -3.08
N VAL A 65 -20.52 13.30 -3.81
CA VAL A 65 -19.39 13.21 -4.73
C VAL A 65 -19.90 13.30 -6.16
N SER A 66 -19.30 14.19 -6.97
CA SER A 66 -19.71 14.35 -8.36
C SER A 66 -19.36 13.12 -9.21
N LEU A 67 -20.20 12.79 -10.20
CA LEU A 67 -19.93 11.70 -11.14
C LEU A 67 -18.63 11.92 -11.93
N LYS A 68 -18.26 13.19 -12.19
CA LYS A 68 -16.99 13.53 -12.83
C LYS A 68 -15.79 13.10 -11.99
N ALA A 69 -15.80 13.42 -10.69
CA ALA A 69 -14.72 13.03 -9.79
C ALA A 69 -14.56 11.51 -9.73
N VAL A 70 -15.67 10.76 -9.62
CA VAL A 70 -15.65 9.30 -9.66
C VAL A 70 -15.04 8.79 -10.98
N LYS A 71 -15.47 9.36 -12.12
CA LYS A 71 -14.93 8.99 -13.44
C LYS A 71 -13.43 9.25 -13.55
N ASP A 72 -12.95 10.35 -13.00
CA ASP A 72 -11.52 10.70 -13.07
C ASP A 72 -10.68 9.80 -12.16
N TRP A 73 -11.15 9.45 -10.95
CA TRP A 73 -10.49 8.44 -10.11
C TRP A 73 -10.44 7.06 -10.78
N CYS A 74 -11.53 6.62 -11.41
CA CYS A 74 -11.57 5.33 -12.12
C CYS A 74 -10.65 5.28 -13.35
N LYS A 75 -10.16 6.41 -13.86
CA LYS A 75 -9.15 6.41 -14.94
C LYS A 75 -7.73 6.32 -14.39
N GLN A 76 -7.52 6.79 -13.16
CA GLN A 76 -6.21 6.77 -12.49
C GLN A 76 -5.91 5.39 -11.89
N ILE A 77 -6.95 4.70 -11.40
CA ILE A 77 -6.92 3.32 -10.88
C ILE A 77 -6.96 2.31 -12.02
#